data_AF-A0AAU3GBK3-F1
#
_entry.id   AF-A0AAU3GBK3-F1
#
_cell.length_a   1.000
_cell.length_b   1.000
_cell.length_c   1.000
_cell.angle_alpha   90.00
_cell.angle_beta   90.00
_cell.angle_gamma   90.00
#
_symmetry.space_group_name_H-M   'P 1'
#
loop_
_entity.id
_entity.type
_entity.pdbx_description
1 polymer ?
#
loop_
_entity_poly.entity_id
_entity_poly.type
_entity_poly.pdbx_seq_one_letter_code
_entity_poly.pdbx_strand_id
1 'polypeptide(L)'
;MRKSSLVLLFVVIAGSLLGGTANAAQAAYPIKNTDILTKNALYASGRLPAASCPEPAVQAGNVASVKSYLVPLVKCLDRAWAAQFAKAGLPFTKPPVRFITKPQKICGAKWGKDVQAIYCNTSRQIIIMLDSAVVDDPSDLFLMDVIAHEYGHHVQNIAGMWRALDRLPNDGKAEFYEQTRRHELQAECLAGAFIGSVWPSLDRTGEDWKSLLDADRRSGDETADVRDHGKGRNMANWLNRGYKAASPAACNTWIAGSAMVA
;
A
#
# COMPACT_ATOMS: atom_id res chain seq x y z
N MET A 1 -66.04 42.65 -0.92
CA MET A 1 -67.18 41.89 -0.38
C MET A 1 -67.06 40.43 -0.83
N ARG A 2 -66.95 39.51 0.13
CA ARG A 2 -67.45 38.12 0.19
C ARG A 2 -67.68 37.31 -1.11
N LYS A 3 -67.02 36.13 -1.16
CA LYS A 3 -67.50 34.74 -1.45
C LYS A 3 -66.50 34.01 -2.37
N SER A 4 -65.81 32.94 -1.93
CA SER A 4 -66.28 31.55 -1.73
C SER A 4 -66.83 30.94 -3.03
N SER A 5 -66.59 29.70 -3.44
CA SER A 5 -65.73 28.55 -3.09
C SER A 5 -66.17 27.43 -4.07
N LEU A 6 -65.34 26.39 -4.24
CA LEU A 6 -65.64 25.07 -4.85
C LEU A 6 -65.88 25.04 -6.38
N VAL A 7 -65.59 23.99 -7.15
CA VAL A 7 -64.79 22.74 -7.14
C VAL A 7 -65.10 22.14 -8.53
N LEU A 8 -64.13 21.58 -9.27
CA LEU A 8 -64.27 20.20 -9.78
C LEU A 8 -62.94 19.72 -10.37
N LEU A 9 -62.54 18.57 -9.82
CA LEU A 9 -61.41 17.74 -10.19
C LEU A 9 -61.74 16.98 -11.49
N PHE A 10 -60.78 16.88 -12.41
CA PHE A 10 -60.56 15.63 -13.15
C PHE A 10 -59.05 15.41 -13.31
N VAL A 11 -58.62 14.27 -12.77
CA VAL A 11 -57.28 13.70 -12.80
C VAL A 11 -57.18 12.76 -14.00
N VAL A 12 -56.13 12.90 -14.82
CA VAL A 12 -55.32 11.82 -15.44
C VAL A 12 -53.96 12.47 -15.81
N ILE A 13 -52.89 12.36 -15.00
CA ILE A 13 -51.80 11.35 -15.02
C ILE A 13 -51.16 11.21 -16.42
N ALA A 14 -49.86 11.15 -16.64
CA ALA A 14 -48.63 11.55 -15.97
C ALA A 14 -47.56 11.34 -17.05
N GLY A 15 -46.59 12.24 -17.14
CA GLY A 15 -45.48 12.15 -18.08
C GLY A 15 -44.30 12.94 -17.54
N SER A 16 -43.92 12.65 -16.30
CA SER A 16 -42.78 13.29 -15.66
C SER A 16 -41.50 12.85 -16.37
N LEU A 17 -40.91 13.78 -17.11
CA LEU A 17 -39.51 13.73 -17.55
C LEU A 17 -38.61 13.71 -16.32
N LEU A 18 -38.23 12.51 -15.87
CA LEU A 18 -37.12 12.33 -14.94
C LEU A 18 -35.88 12.02 -15.75
N GLY A 19 -35.21 13.09 -16.19
CA GLY A 19 -33.79 13.05 -16.47
C GLY A 19 -33.05 12.87 -15.15
N GLY A 20 -32.47 11.69 -14.96
CA GLY A 20 -31.74 11.34 -13.75
C GLY A 20 -30.79 10.18 -14.00
N THR A 21 -29.69 10.42 -14.72
CA THR A 21 -28.50 9.57 -14.62
C THR A 21 -27.76 9.94 -13.34
N ALA A 22 -28.32 9.57 -12.19
CA ALA A 22 -27.60 9.61 -10.94
C ALA A 22 -26.67 8.39 -10.88
N ASN A 23 -25.39 8.61 -11.17
CA ASN A 23 -24.30 7.71 -10.81
C ASN A 23 -24.33 7.51 -9.29
N ALA A 24 -25.04 6.48 -8.82
CA ALA A 24 -25.02 6.03 -7.44
C ALA A 24 -23.76 5.18 -7.20
N ALA A 25 -22.61 5.83 -7.15
CA ALA A 25 -21.35 5.28 -6.61
C ALA A 25 -20.40 6.43 -6.23
N GLN A 26 -20.84 7.32 -5.33
CA GLN A 26 -19.94 8.30 -4.72
C GLN A 26 -20.31 8.51 -3.26
N ALA A 27 -19.85 7.60 -2.40
CA ALA A 27 -19.47 7.97 -1.05
C ALA A 27 -18.46 6.95 -0.51
N ALA A 28 -17.18 7.28 -0.68
CA ALA A 28 -16.17 6.89 0.28
C ALA A 28 -15.33 8.13 0.57
N TYR A 29 -14.87 8.22 1.81
CA TYR A 29 -14.60 9.43 2.59
C TYR A 29 -15.85 10.19 3.10
N PRO A 30 -15.93 10.52 4.41
CA PRO A 30 -14.90 10.35 5.45
C PRO A 30 -14.94 9.01 6.20
N ILE A 31 -13.76 8.40 6.40
CA ILE A 31 -13.54 7.28 7.33
C ILE A 31 -13.75 7.82 8.75
N LYS A 32 -14.72 7.28 9.50
CA LYS A 32 -15.07 7.75 10.86
C LYS A 32 -14.50 6.83 11.94
N ASN A 33 -14.19 7.40 13.11
CA ASN A 33 -13.82 6.68 14.33
C ASN A 33 -12.54 5.81 14.23
N THR A 34 -11.54 6.23 13.46
CA THR A 34 -10.28 5.49 13.30
C THR A 34 -9.05 6.36 13.51
N ASP A 35 -8.87 6.90 14.72
CA ASP A 35 -7.69 7.70 15.06
C ASP A 35 -6.37 6.94 14.82
N ILE A 36 -6.36 5.61 15.01
CA ILE A 36 -5.18 4.78 14.70
C ILE A 36 -4.81 4.81 13.20
N LEU A 37 -5.79 4.90 12.30
CA LEU A 37 -5.56 4.95 10.85
C LEU A 37 -5.28 6.38 10.36
N THR A 38 -5.98 7.37 10.91
CA THR A 38 -5.96 8.75 10.43
C THR A 38 -4.99 9.67 11.16
N LYS A 39 -4.63 9.37 12.41
CA LYS A 39 -3.80 10.20 13.32
C LYS A 39 -2.70 9.39 14.01
N ASN A 40 -2.24 8.30 13.40
CA ASN A 40 -1.17 7.49 13.96
C ASN A 40 0.07 8.33 14.29
N ALA A 41 0.75 8.03 15.40
CA ALA A 41 1.95 8.75 15.83
C ALA A 41 3.08 8.69 14.78
N LEU A 42 3.12 7.65 13.94
CA LEU A 42 4.06 7.58 12.82
C LEU A 42 3.93 8.78 11.87
N TYR A 43 2.75 9.33 11.63
CA TYR A 43 2.62 10.47 10.72
C TYR A 43 3.28 11.76 11.25
N ALA A 44 3.55 11.84 12.56
CA ALA A 44 4.23 12.97 13.19
C ALA A 44 5.73 12.73 13.42
N SER A 45 6.25 11.55 13.08
CA SER A 45 7.63 11.14 13.43
C SER A 45 8.72 11.72 12.52
N GLY A 46 8.34 12.53 11.53
CA GLY A 46 9.27 13.24 10.64
C GLY A 46 9.96 12.32 9.62
N ARG A 47 11.07 12.77 9.04
CA ARG A 47 11.82 12.00 8.04
C ARG A 47 12.50 10.78 8.66
N LEU A 48 12.53 9.67 7.89
CA LEU A 48 13.38 8.52 8.20
C LEU A 48 14.84 8.99 8.26
N PRO A 49 15.66 8.42 9.16
CA PRO A 49 17.08 8.73 9.18
C PRO A 49 17.71 8.32 7.85
N ALA A 50 18.49 9.22 7.26
CA ALA A 50 19.33 8.86 6.13
C ALA A 50 20.32 7.79 6.61
N ALA A 51 20.27 6.61 5.99
CA ALA A 51 21.10 5.49 6.35
C ALA A 51 21.84 5.01 5.11
N SER A 52 23.15 4.74 5.27
CA SER A 52 23.87 3.99 4.25
C SER A 52 23.37 2.55 4.25
N CYS A 53 22.94 2.10 3.08
CA CYS A 53 22.48 0.75 2.85
C CYS A 53 23.32 0.09 1.77
N PRO A 54 24.07 -0.98 2.09
CA PRO A 54 24.81 -1.71 1.08
C PRO A 54 23.85 -2.25 0.03
N GLU A 55 24.24 -2.10 -1.23
CA GLU A 55 23.54 -2.64 -2.39
C GLU A 55 24.49 -3.62 -3.12
N PRO A 56 24.67 -4.85 -2.61
CA PRO A 56 25.55 -5.83 -3.27
C PRO A 56 25.01 -6.19 -4.65
N ALA A 57 25.92 -6.36 -5.61
CA ALA A 57 25.55 -6.82 -6.94
C ALA A 57 24.82 -8.18 -6.89
N VAL A 58 23.75 -8.31 -7.66
CA VAL A 58 22.97 -9.55 -7.79
C VAL A 58 23.40 -10.30 -9.05
N GLN A 59 23.75 -11.57 -8.87
CA GLN A 59 24.10 -12.48 -9.97
C GLN A 59 22.86 -13.30 -10.36
N ALA A 60 22.45 -13.17 -11.62
CA ALA A 60 21.40 -14.00 -12.23
C ALA A 60 21.72 -15.51 -12.11
N GLY A 61 20.69 -16.31 -11.91
CA GLY A 61 20.79 -17.77 -11.73
C GLY A 61 21.35 -18.21 -10.38
N ASN A 62 21.66 -17.29 -9.46
CA ASN A 62 22.32 -17.60 -8.19
C ASN A 62 21.48 -17.20 -6.97
N VAL A 63 20.75 -18.17 -6.41
CA VAL A 63 19.93 -18.00 -5.18
C VAL A 63 20.74 -17.42 -4.01
N ALA A 64 22.00 -17.83 -3.83
CA ALA A 64 22.84 -17.33 -2.74
C ALA A 64 23.23 -15.86 -2.95
N SER A 65 23.42 -15.44 -4.20
CA SER A 65 23.65 -14.04 -4.54
C SER A 65 22.42 -13.18 -4.27
N VAL A 66 21.23 -13.61 -4.70
CA VAL A 66 19.97 -12.90 -4.40
C VAL A 66 19.76 -12.77 -2.88
N LYS A 67 19.99 -13.83 -2.10
CA LYS A 67 19.94 -13.75 -0.63
C LYS A 67 20.97 -12.78 -0.04
N SER A 68 22.16 -12.71 -0.62
CA SER A 68 23.23 -11.80 -0.16
C SER A 68 22.88 -10.33 -0.37
N TYR A 69 22.00 -10.03 -1.33
CA TYR A 69 21.38 -8.72 -1.51
C TYR A 69 20.23 -8.47 -0.53
N LEU A 70 19.30 -9.43 -0.40
CA LEU A 70 18.08 -9.26 0.40
C LEU A 70 18.33 -9.20 1.92
N VAL A 71 19.31 -9.93 2.45
CA VAL A 71 19.59 -9.95 3.90
C VAL A 71 20.09 -8.58 4.41
N PRO A 72 21.07 -7.91 3.78
CA PRO A 72 21.43 -6.53 4.13
C PRO A 72 20.28 -5.54 3.97
N LEU A 73 19.47 -5.67 2.92
CA LEU A 73 18.28 -4.83 2.70
C LEU A 73 17.29 -4.91 3.88
N VAL A 74 16.94 -6.13 4.32
CA VAL A 74 16.06 -6.31 5.49
C VAL A 74 16.68 -5.70 6.75
N LYS A 75 17.99 -5.86 6.96
CA LYS A 75 18.68 -5.21 8.10
C LYS A 75 18.64 -3.68 8.01
N CYS A 76 18.59 -3.11 6.81
CA CYS A 76 18.42 -1.69 6.59
C CYS A 76 17.02 -1.21 6.96
N LEU A 77 15.99 -1.91 6.49
CA LEU A 77 14.60 -1.68 6.88
C LEU A 77 14.43 -1.75 8.40
N ASP A 78 15.00 -2.77 9.06
CA ASP A 78 15.01 -2.90 10.51
C ASP A 78 15.55 -1.63 11.21
N ARG A 79 16.69 -1.11 10.76
CA ARG A 79 17.32 0.06 11.39
C ARG A 79 16.51 1.33 11.17
N ALA A 80 16.05 1.55 9.94
CA ALA A 80 15.28 2.73 9.56
C ALA A 80 13.97 2.79 10.36
N TRP A 81 13.21 1.69 10.39
CA TRP A 81 11.94 1.65 11.10
C TRP A 81 12.10 1.57 12.62
N ALA A 82 13.11 0.88 13.16
CA ALA A 82 13.38 0.94 14.61
C ALA A 82 13.58 2.38 15.10
N ALA A 83 14.39 3.15 14.38
CA ALA A 83 14.61 4.57 14.69
C ALA A 83 13.32 5.39 14.56
N GLN A 84 12.51 5.10 13.53
CA GLN A 84 11.28 5.84 13.29
C GLN A 84 10.20 5.56 14.34
N PHE A 85 10.05 4.29 14.76
CA PHE A 85 9.16 3.91 15.85
C PHE A 85 9.58 4.54 17.18
N ALA A 86 10.89 4.61 17.45
CA ALA A 86 11.42 5.30 18.63
C ALA A 86 11.04 6.79 18.62
N LYS A 87 11.17 7.50 17.48
CA LYS A 87 10.72 8.90 17.34
C LYS A 87 9.21 9.06 17.54
N ALA A 88 8.42 8.07 17.13
CA ALA A 88 6.97 8.06 17.30
C ALA A 88 6.51 7.67 18.72
N GLY A 89 7.42 7.24 19.61
CA GLY A 89 7.07 6.71 20.92
C GLY A 89 6.32 5.38 20.87
N LEU A 90 6.52 4.60 19.80
CA LEU A 90 5.85 3.31 19.58
C LEU A 90 6.82 2.13 19.80
N PRO A 91 6.34 0.97 20.28
CA PRO A 91 7.17 -0.22 20.40
C PRO A 91 7.54 -0.78 19.02
N PHE A 92 8.79 -1.22 18.85
CA PHE A 92 9.27 -1.83 17.62
C PHE A 92 9.66 -3.30 17.85
N THR A 93 9.27 -4.15 16.91
CA THR A 93 9.77 -5.52 16.77
C THR A 93 10.14 -5.72 15.32
N LYS A 94 11.14 -6.56 15.04
CA LYS A 94 11.52 -6.92 13.67
C LYS A 94 10.63 -8.05 13.14
N PRO A 95 10.33 -8.12 11.84
CA PRO A 95 9.66 -9.26 11.27
C PRO A 95 10.65 -10.42 11.12
N PRO A 96 10.28 -11.67 11.46
CA PRO A 96 11.01 -12.82 10.95
C PRO A 96 10.95 -12.80 9.42
N VAL A 97 12.03 -13.23 8.76
CA VAL A 97 12.08 -13.39 7.31
C VAL A 97 12.36 -14.84 6.97
N ARG A 98 11.57 -15.41 6.04
CA ARG A 98 11.74 -16.77 5.54
C ARG A 98 11.82 -16.77 4.02
N PHE A 99 12.85 -17.41 3.50
CA PHE A 99 12.99 -17.64 2.07
C PHE A 99 12.40 -19.00 1.69
N ILE A 100 11.65 -19.04 0.59
CA ILE A 100 11.14 -20.26 -0.05
C ILE A 100 11.56 -20.30 -1.51
N THR A 101 11.68 -21.49 -2.09
CA THR A 101 12.07 -21.67 -3.51
C THR A 101 10.99 -22.36 -4.34
N LYS A 102 9.86 -22.69 -3.70
CA LYS A 102 8.72 -23.36 -4.32
C LYS A 102 7.43 -22.85 -3.67
N PRO A 103 6.33 -22.70 -4.44
CA PRO A 103 5.01 -22.40 -3.91
C PRO A 103 4.60 -23.32 -2.76
N GLN A 104 4.12 -22.73 -1.66
CA GLN A 104 3.63 -23.42 -0.47
C GLN A 104 2.31 -22.79 0.00
N LYS A 105 1.58 -23.47 0.88
CA LYS A 105 0.46 -22.83 1.59
C LYS A 105 1.02 -21.92 2.68
N ILE A 106 0.81 -20.62 2.54
CA ILE A 106 1.38 -19.56 3.37
C ILE A 106 0.25 -18.59 3.75
N CYS A 107 0.25 -18.10 4.99
CA CYS A 107 -0.83 -17.28 5.58
C CYS A 107 -2.26 -17.84 5.39
N GLY A 108 -2.42 -19.17 5.28
CA GLY A 108 -3.72 -19.81 5.07
C GLY A 108 -4.17 -19.93 3.61
N ALA A 109 -3.48 -19.30 2.66
CA ALA A 109 -3.76 -19.33 1.23
C ALA A 109 -2.69 -20.12 0.45
N LYS A 110 -3.02 -20.56 -0.77
CA LYS A 110 -1.99 -21.06 -1.71
C LYS A 110 -1.22 -19.85 -2.24
N TRP A 111 0.09 -20.01 -2.44
CA TRP A 111 0.91 -18.97 -3.07
C TRP A 111 0.33 -18.57 -4.43
N GLY A 112 0.16 -17.27 -4.64
CA GLY A 112 -0.36 -16.71 -5.90
C GLY A 112 0.63 -16.88 -7.04
N LYS A 113 0.13 -16.85 -8.28
CA LYS A 113 1.01 -16.78 -9.44
C LYS A 113 1.68 -15.41 -9.46
N ASP A 114 2.95 -15.36 -9.86
CA ASP A 114 3.70 -14.12 -10.06
C ASP A 114 3.82 -13.23 -8.79
N VAL A 115 3.69 -13.83 -7.60
CA VAL A 115 3.90 -13.17 -6.29
C VAL A 115 5.34 -13.41 -5.82
N GLN A 116 6.10 -12.34 -5.57
CA GLN A 116 7.52 -12.44 -5.15
C GLN A 116 7.69 -12.44 -3.62
N ALA A 117 6.80 -11.80 -2.87
CA ALA A 117 6.82 -11.83 -1.41
C ALA A 117 5.42 -11.68 -0.83
N ILE A 118 5.25 -12.05 0.45
CA ILE A 118 4.00 -11.87 1.22
C ILE A 118 4.34 -11.59 2.69
N TYR A 119 3.64 -10.64 3.30
CA TYR A 119 3.59 -10.44 4.74
C TYR A 119 2.42 -11.19 5.39
N CYS A 120 2.73 -12.13 6.29
CA CYS A 120 1.71 -12.79 7.11
C CYS A 120 1.43 -11.97 8.38
N ASN A 121 0.26 -11.32 8.44
CA ASN A 121 -0.16 -10.51 9.60
C ASN A 121 -0.11 -11.26 10.95
N THR A 122 -0.67 -12.48 11.02
CA THR A 122 -0.78 -13.24 12.28
C THR A 122 0.59 -13.65 12.86
N SER A 123 1.52 -14.07 12.01
CA SER A 123 2.88 -14.47 12.43
C SER A 123 3.89 -13.31 12.37
N ARG A 124 3.47 -12.14 11.86
CA ARG A 124 4.30 -10.95 11.60
C ARG A 124 5.54 -11.23 10.77
N GLN A 125 5.44 -12.17 9.83
CA GLN A 125 6.57 -12.74 9.09
C GLN A 125 6.51 -12.34 7.62
N ILE A 126 7.66 -11.96 7.04
CA ILE A 126 7.82 -11.75 5.60
C ILE A 126 8.30 -13.07 4.98
N ILE A 127 7.61 -13.53 3.94
CA ILE A 127 7.97 -14.70 3.14
C ILE A 127 8.43 -14.22 1.77
N ILE A 128 9.61 -14.65 1.34
CA ILE A 128 10.22 -14.23 0.07
C ILE A 128 10.40 -15.45 -0.83
N MET A 129 9.87 -15.39 -2.05
CA MET A 129 10.05 -16.40 -3.09
C MET A 129 11.37 -16.18 -3.83
N LEU A 130 12.13 -17.26 -4.01
CA LEU A 130 13.36 -17.34 -4.77
C LEU A 130 13.26 -18.50 -5.77
N ASP A 131 12.21 -18.46 -6.59
CA ASP A 131 12.05 -19.36 -7.73
C ASP A 131 12.77 -18.80 -8.97
N SER A 132 12.68 -19.49 -10.10
CA SER A 132 13.34 -19.08 -11.34
C SER A 132 12.89 -17.70 -11.83
N ALA A 133 11.64 -17.31 -11.59
CA ALA A 133 11.13 -16.00 -12.01
C ALA A 133 11.85 -14.84 -11.31
N VAL A 134 12.27 -15.04 -10.05
CA VAL A 134 13.04 -14.05 -9.29
C VAL A 134 14.55 -14.21 -9.52
N VAL A 135 15.03 -15.45 -9.64
CA VAL A 135 16.47 -15.75 -9.59
C VAL A 135 17.13 -15.61 -10.96
N ASP A 136 16.43 -15.91 -12.05
CA ASP A 136 17.03 -15.93 -13.39
C ASP A 136 17.15 -14.52 -13.99
N ASP A 137 16.28 -13.59 -13.61
CA ASP A 137 16.32 -12.18 -14.02
C ASP A 137 16.03 -11.25 -12.83
N PRO A 138 16.94 -11.15 -11.85
CA PRO A 138 16.71 -10.37 -10.65
C PRO A 138 16.81 -8.88 -10.95
N SER A 139 15.68 -8.19 -10.98
CA SER A 139 15.65 -6.73 -10.88
C SER A 139 15.84 -6.34 -9.41
N ASP A 140 17.08 -6.02 -9.04
CA ASP A 140 17.46 -5.67 -7.68
C ASP A 140 16.67 -4.48 -7.11
N LEU A 141 16.47 -3.42 -7.89
CA LEU A 141 15.66 -2.26 -7.47
C LEU A 141 14.18 -2.61 -7.31
N PHE A 142 13.61 -3.44 -8.20
CA PHE A 142 12.23 -3.94 -8.02
C PHE A 142 12.11 -4.85 -6.79
N LEU A 143 13.11 -5.70 -6.52
CA LEU A 143 13.18 -6.49 -5.29
C LEU A 143 13.31 -5.60 -4.05
N MET A 144 14.02 -4.46 -4.14
CA MET A 144 14.06 -3.49 -3.04
C MET A 144 12.65 -3.01 -2.70
N ASP A 145 11.91 -2.62 -3.74
CA ASP A 145 10.56 -2.08 -3.63
C ASP A 145 9.59 -3.10 -3.04
N VAL A 146 9.50 -4.30 -3.62
CA VAL A 146 8.64 -5.38 -3.12
C VAL A 146 8.94 -5.71 -1.66
N ILE A 147 10.21 -5.84 -1.26
CA ILE A 147 10.54 -6.15 0.14
C ILE A 147 10.27 -4.96 1.07
N ALA A 148 10.46 -3.73 0.60
CA ALA A 148 10.11 -2.54 1.35
C ALA A 148 8.59 -2.39 1.51
N HIS A 149 7.80 -2.79 0.52
CA HIS A 149 6.34 -2.86 0.54
C HIS A 149 5.86 -3.86 1.61
N GLU A 150 6.36 -5.10 1.60
CA GLU A 150 6.00 -6.10 2.62
C GLU A 150 6.42 -5.66 4.03
N TYR A 151 7.53 -4.92 4.13
CA TYR A 151 7.94 -4.30 5.39
C TYR A 151 7.00 -3.14 5.78
N GLY A 152 6.42 -2.43 4.81
CA GLY A 152 5.33 -1.46 5.01
C GLY A 152 4.12 -2.09 5.70
N HIS A 153 3.70 -3.30 5.30
CA HIS A 153 2.68 -4.04 6.02
C HIS A 153 3.10 -4.41 7.44
N HIS A 154 4.37 -4.76 7.66
CA HIS A 154 4.88 -4.98 9.00
C HIS A 154 4.75 -3.73 9.86
N VAL A 155 5.16 -2.57 9.33
CA VAL A 155 5.03 -1.25 9.98
C VAL A 155 3.58 -0.96 10.33
N GLN A 156 2.65 -1.13 9.39
CA GLN A 156 1.22 -0.93 9.63
C GLN A 156 0.69 -1.85 10.73
N ASN A 157 1.08 -3.12 10.72
CA ASN A 157 0.65 -4.10 11.71
C ASN A 157 1.14 -3.73 13.11
N ILE A 158 2.44 -3.52 13.32
CA ILE A 158 2.98 -3.21 14.64
C ILE A 158 2.61 -1.80 15.14
N ALA A 159 2.21 -0.89 14.23
CA ALA A 159 1.60 0.40 14.58
C ALA A 159 0.10 0.31 14.91
N GLY A 160 -0.49 -0.89 14.86
CA GLY A 160 -1.90 -1.16 15.18
C GLY A 160 -2.88 -0.87 14.05
N MET A 161 -2.42 -0.43 12.88
CA MET A 161 -3.27 -0.08 11.74
C MET A 161 -3.97 -1.31 11.16
N TRP A 162 -3.29 -2.46 11.07
CA TRP A 162 -3.92 -3.69 10.58
C TRP A 162 -5.17 -4.06 11.40
N ARG A 163 -5.03 -4.08 12.73
CA ARG A 163 -6.15 -4.37 13.64
C ARG A 163 -7.28 -3.33 13.54
N ALA A 164 -6.95 -2.08 13.24
CA ALA A 164 -7.93 -1.04 13.04
C ALA A 164 -8.68 -1.22 11.70
N LEU A 165 -7.99 -1.64 10.64
CA LEU A 165 -8.60 -2.04 9.37
C LEU A 165 -9.54 -3.23 9.53
N ASP A 166 -9.11 -4.31 10.21
CA ASP A 166 -9.93 -5.51 10.45
C ASP A 166 -11.26 -5.19 11.18
N ARG A 167 -11.31 -4.07 11.92
CA ARG A 167 -12.47 -3.62 12.70
C ARG A 167 -13.24 -2.50 12.01
N LEU A 168 -12.76 -2.02 10.87
CA LEU A 168 -13.39 -0.93 10.17
C LEU A 168 -14.67 -1.45 9.49
N PRO A 169 -15.85 -0.92 9.86
CA PRO A 169 -17.08 -1.31 9.19
C PRO A 169 -17.02 -0.93 7.71
N ASN A 170 -17.67 -1.73 6.87
CA ASN A 170 -17.91 -1.43 5.47
C ASN A 170 -19.34 -1.82 5.10
N ASP A 171 -20.00 -1.00 4.29
CA ASP A 171 -21.39 -1.16 3.87
C ASP A 171 -21.50 -1.90 2.51
N GLY A 172 -20.43 -2.60 2.10
CA GLY A 172 -20.42 -3.44 0.90
C GLY A 172 -19.06 -3.53 0.22
N LYS A 173 -19.02 -4.26 -0.91
CA LYS A 173 -17.77 -4.55 -1.66
C LYS A 173 -17.00 -3.29 -2.08
N ALA A 174 -17.71 -2.25 -2.52
CA ALA A 174 -17.06 -1.04 -3.00
C ALA A 174 -16.27 -0.33 -1.89
N GLU A 175 -16.86 -0.23 -0.70
CA GLU A 175 -16.20 0.36 0.46
C GLU A 175 -15.10 -0.55 1.00
N PHE A 176 -15.37 -1.86 1.11
CA PHE A 176 -14.36 -2.85 1.50
C PHE A 176 -13.09 -2.72 0.64
N TYR A 177 -13.24 -2.74 -0.69
CA TYR A 177 -12.08 -2.63 -1.57
C TYR A 177 -11.41 -1.25 -1.51
N GLU A 178 -12.14 -0.17 -1.22
CA GLU A 178 -11.46 1.11 -0.97
C GLU A 178 -10.62 1.08 0.31
N GLN A 179 -11.12 0.43 1.36
CA GLN A 179 -10.37 0.28 2.62
C GLN A 179 -9.12 -0.57 2.42
N THR A 180 -9.18 -1.66 1.65
CA THR A 180 -7.98 -2.46 1.30
C THR A 180 -7.02 -1.64 0.45
N ARG A 181 -7.47 -0.94 -0.60
CA ARG A 181 -6.60 -0.09 -1.43
C ARG A 181 -5.90 0.99 -0.63
N ARG A 182 -6.57 1.60 0.36
CA ARG A 182 -5.93 2.57 1.28
C ARG A 182 -4.79 1.91 2.07
N HIS A 183 -4.96 0.66 2.48
CA HIS A 183 -3.93 -0.10 3.18
C HIS A 183 -2.74 -0.43 2.27
N GLU A 184 -2.99 -0.98 1.10
CA GLU A 184 -1.97 -1.36 0.11
C GLU A 184 -1.17 -0.14 -0.37
N LEU A 185 -1.85 0.93 -0.80
CA LEU A 185 -1.20 2.16 -1.26
C LEU A 185 -0.42 2.88 -0.14
N GLN A 186 -0.77 2.63 1.11
CA GLN A 186 0.03 3.12 2.23
C GLN A 186 1.31 2.30 2.39
N ALA A 187 1.25 0.98 2.28
CA ALA A 187 2.45 0.14 2.29
C ALA A 187 3.41 0.55 1.17
N GLU A 188 2.87 0.80 -0.02
CA GLU A 188 3.60 1.32 -1.18
C GLU A 188 4.28 2.68 -0.91
N CYS A 189 3.54 3.62 -0.31
CA CYS A 189 4.14 4.89 0.10
C CYS A 189 5.23 4.72 1.17
N LEU A 190 5.04 3.80 2.13
CA LEU A 190 6.03 3.53 3.17
C LEU A 190 7.29 2.87 2.58
N ALA A 191 7.15 2.05 1.54
CA ALA A 191 8.26 1.53 0.74
C ALA A 191 9.05 2.68 0.11
N GLY A 192 8.34 3.60 -0.58
CA GLY A 192 8.93 4.83 -1.10
C GLY A 192 9.64 5.65 -0.03
N ALA A 193 9.05 5.83 1.15
CA ALA A 193 9.66 6.58 2.24
C ALA A 193 10.99 5.98 2.70
N PHE A 194 11.08 4.63 2.74
CA PHE A 194 12.33 3.94 3.00
C PHE A 194 13.33 4.14 1.85
N ILE A 195 12.94 3.87 0.61
CA ILE A 195 13.81 3.99 -0.58
C ILE A 195 14.38 5.40 -0.67
N GLY A 196 13.55 6.44 -0.52
CA GLY A 196 13.98 7.83 -0.54
C GLY A 196 14.93 8.21 0.59
N SER A 197 14.91 7.49 1.72
CA SER A 197 15.84 7.72 2.84
C SER A 197 17.23 7.13 2.59
N VAL A 198 17.32 6.07 1.78
CA VAL A 198 18.58 5.37 1.48
C VAL A 198 19.14 5.72 0.10
N TRP A 199 18.31 6.28 -0.79
CA TRP A 199 18.65 6.61 -2.18
C TRP A 199 19.98 7.36 -2.35
N PRO A 200 20.30 8.39 -1.53
CA PRO A 200 21.57 9.10 -1.66
C PRO A 200 22.82 8.25 -1.38
N SER A 201 22.65 7.06 -0.79
CA SER A 201 23.74 6.11 -0.53
C SER A 201 23.86 5.02 -1.60
N LEU A 202 22.92 4.96 -2.54
CA LEU A 202 22.90 3.97 -3.62
C LEU A 202 23.56 4.57 -4.87
N ASP A 203 24.17 3.71 -5.69
CA ASP A 203 24.70 4.10 -7.00
C ASP A 203 23.59 4.06 -8.06
N ARG A 204 22.54 4.88 -7.85
CA ARG A 204 21.32 4.89 -8.67
C ARG A 204 21.03 6.27 -9.23
N THR A 205 20.59 6.29 -10.48
CA THR A 205 20.28 7.49 -11.24
C THR A 205 18.79 7.85 -11.20
N GLY A 206 18.44 9.06 -11.62
CA GLY A 206 17.03 9.42 -11.80
C GLY A 206 16.31 8.57 -12.86
N GLU A 207 17.04 7.94 -13.79
CA GLU A 207 16.49 7.02 -14.78
C GLU A 207 16.12 5.67 -14.17
N ASP A 208 16.92 5.17 -13.22
CA ASP A 208 16.57 3.98 -12.42
C ASP A 208 15.26 4.22 -11.65
N TRP A 209 15.14 5.39 -11.02
CA TRP A 209 13.91 5.77 -10.31
C TRP A 209 12.69 5.83 -11.24
N LYS A 210 12.86 6.43 -12.43
CA LYS A 210 11.80 6.48 -13.44
C LYS A 210 11.39 5.08 -13.91
N SER A 211 12.36 4.20 -14.12
CA SER A 211 12.12 2.81 -14.54
C SER A 211 11.34 2.02 -13.49
N LEU A 212 11.67 2.21 -12.20
CA LEU A 212 10.89 1.61 -11.10
C LEU A 212 9.45 2.15 -11.09
N LEU A 213 9.25 3.46 -11.18
CA LEU A 213 7.90 4.05 -11.23
C LEU A 213 7.07 3.57 -12.43
N ASP A 214 7.72 3.30 -13.58
CA ASP A 214 7.05 2.75 -14.75
C ASP A 214 6.75 1.25 -14.60
N ALA A 215 7.55 0.50 -13.82
CA ALA A 215 7.22 -0.87 -13.42
C ALA A 215 6.03 -0.89 -12.45
N ASP A 216 6.04 -0.04 -11.42
CA ASP A 216 4.94 0.08 -10.46
C ASP A 216 3.66 0.63 -11.09
N ARG A 217 3.75 1.49 -12.12
CA ARG A 217 2.56 1.88 -12.88
C ARG A 217 1.90 0.70 -13.61
N ARG A 218 2.64 -0.37 -13.90
CA ARG A 218 2.14 -1.55 -14.63
C ARG A 218 1.64 -2.66 -13.69
N SER A 219 1.86 -2.56 -12.38
CA SER A 219 1.41 -3.55 -11.38
C SER A 219 -0.03 -3.35 -10.91
N GLY A 220 -0.71 -2.30 -11.38
CA GLY A 220 -2.07 -1.95 -10.98
C GLY A 220 -3.14 -2.99 -11.30
N ASP A 221 -4.19 -3.01 -10.48
CA ASP A 221 -5.29 -3.98 -10.56
C ASP A 221 -6.49 -3.52 -11.40
N GLU A 222 -6.36 -2.43 -12.18
CA GLU A 222 -7.48 -1.88 -12.95
C GLU A 222 -8.11 -2.86 -13.96
N THR A 223 -7.41 -3.90 -14.37
CA THR A 223 -7.92 -4.93 -15.29
C THR A 223 -8.23 -6.26 -14.60
N ALA A 224 -7.99 -6.37 -13.29
CA ALA A 224 -8.21 -7.58 -12.52
C ALA A 224 -9.65 -7.69 -12.00
N ASP A 225 -10.09 -8.93 -11.75
CA ASP A 225 -11.40 -9.22 -11.16
C ASP A 225 -11.50 -8.75 -9.70
N VAL A 226 -10.36 -8.76 -8.98
CA VAL A 226 -10.21 -8.28 -7.61
C VAL A 226 -9.42 -6.98 -7.65
N ARG A 227 -9.94 -5.93 -7.00
CA ARG A 227 -9.41 -4.56 -7.06
C ARG A 227 -9.07 -4.01 -5.67
N ASP A 228 -8.15 -4.69 -5.01
CA ASP A 228 -7.76 -4.49 -3.61
C ASP A 228 -6.43 -3.73 -3.40
N HIS A 229 -5.61 -3.53 -4.44
CA HIS A 229 -4.30 -2.86 -4.40
C HIS A 229 -4.32 -1.45 -5.03
N GLY A 230 -5.22 -1.24 -5.98
CA GLY A 230 -5.48 0.03 -6.64
C GLY A 230 -4.83 0.17 -8.00
N LYS A 231 -5.15 1.28 -8.65
CA LYS A 231 -4.68 1.55 -10.01
C LYS A 231 -3.18 1.74 -10.03
N GLY A 232 -2.52 1.30 -11.09
CA GLY A 232 -1.06 1.42 -11.21
C GLY A 232 -0.60 2.88 -11.17
N ARG A 233 -1.39 3.82 -11.71
CA ARG A 233 -1.12 5.26 -11.56
C ARG A 233 -1.12 5.72 -10.09
N ASN A 234 -1.96 5.13 -9.24
CA ASN A 234 -2.08 5.48 -7.83
C ASN A 234 -0.94 4.85 -7.03
N MET A 235 -0.57 3.60 -7.33
CA MET A 235 0.63 2.96 -6.77
C MET A 235 1.87 3.83 -7.03
N ALA A 236 2.14 4.14 -8.30
CA ALA A 236 3.33 4.94 -8.66
C ALA A 236 3.30 6.35 -8.05
N ASN A 237 2.12 6.94 -7.88
CA ASN A 237 1.98 8.23 -7.23
C ASN A 237 2.29 8.15 -5.72
N TRP A 238 1.86 7.11 -5.03
CA TRP A 238 2.10 6.91 -3.60
C TRP A 238 3.56 6.50 -3.34
N LEU A 239 4.14 5.61 -4.14
CA LEU A 239 5.56 5.29 -4.14
C LEU A 239 6.41 6.56 -4.28
N ASN A 240 6.13 7.38 -5.30
CA ASN A 240 6.84 8.65 -5.53
C ASN A 240 6.63 9.70 -4.44
N ARG A 241 5.44 9.73 -3.84
CA ARG A 241 5.14 10.63 -2.73
C ARG A 241 5.96 10.27 -1.49
N GLY A 242 6.04 8.98 -1.17
CA GLY A 242 6.89 8.45 -0.11
C GLY A 242 8.36 8.77 -0.35
N TYR A 243 8.86 8.42 -1.55
CA TYR A 243 10.24 8.63 -1.98
C TYR A 243 10.70 10.08 -1.81
N LYS A 244 9.96 11.04 -2.36
CA LYS A 244 10.32 12.47 -2.25
C LYS A 244 10.32 12.96 -0.81
N ALA A 245 9.36 12.51 -0.01
CA ALA A 245 9.21 12.94 1.37
C ALA A 245 10.21 12.27 2.32
N ALA A 246 10.64 11.04 2.01
CA ALA A 246 11.38 10.14 2.88
C ALA A 246 10.77 10.10 4.30
N SER A 247 9.44 10.09 4.41
CA SER A 247 8.72 10.30 5.67
C SER A 247 7.34 9.64 5.66
N PRO A 248 6.94 8.91 6.72
CA PRO A 248 5.60 8.37 6.87
C PRO A 248 4.52 9.45 6.93
N ALA A 249 4.87 10.70 7.28
CA ALA A 249 3.94 11.83 7.28
C ALA A 249 3.26 12.04 5.92
N ALA A 250 3.94 11.69 4.83
CA ALA A 250 3.40 11.81 3.49
C ALA A 250 2.45 10.65 3.12
N CYS A 251 2.41 9.57 3.90
CA CYS A 251 1.77 8.30 3.56
C CYS A 251 0.39 8.07 4.21
N ASN A 252 -0.28 9.14 4.63
CA ASN A 252 -1.62 9.04 5.21
C ASN A 252 -2.70 8.91 4.14
N THR A 253 -2.85 7.70 3.59
CA THR A 253 -3.90 7.36 2.61
C THR A 253 -5.30 7.42 3.20
N TRP A 254 -5.47 7.30 4.52
CA TRP A 254 -6.77 7.26 5.20
C TRP A 254 -7.50 8.60 5.21
N ILE A 255 -6.78 9.70 5.02
CA ILE A 255 -7.35 11.05 4.86
C ILE A 255 -7.36 11.52 3.40
N ALA A 256 -6.87 10.70 2.48
CA ALA A 256 -6.87 11.00 1.05
C ALA A 256 -8.29 10.85 0.46
N GLY A 257 -8.63 11.69 -0.52
CA GLY A 257 -9.88 11.53 -1.28
C GLY A 257 -9.86 10.25 -2.13
N SER A 258 -11.02 9.64 -2.36
CA SER A 258 -11.15 8.33 -3.02
C SER A 258 -10.45 8.22 -4.37
N ALA A 259 -10.38 9.31 -5.15
CA ALA A 259 -9.70 9.31 -6.44
C ALA A 259 -8.19 9.00 -6.34
N MET A 260 -7.54 9.37 -5.23
CA MET A 260 -6.13 9.09 -4.96
C MET A 260 -5.89 7.67 -4.45
N VAL A 261 -6.95 6.93 -4.10
CA VAL A 261 -6.88 5.56 -3.56
C VAL A 261 -7.78 4.59 -4.33
N ALA A 262 -8.04 4.94 -5.59
CA ALA A 262 -8.92 4.21 -6.50
C ALA A 262 -8.20 3.08 -7.24
#